data_AF-A0AAN6VGL5-F1
#
_entry.id   AF-A0AAN6VGL5-F1
#
_cell.length_a   1.000
_cell.length_b   1.000
_cell.length_c   1.000
_cell.angle_alpha   90.00
_cell.angle_beta   90.00
_cell.angle_gamma   90.00
#
_symmetry.space_group_name_H-M   'P 1'
#
loop_
_entity.id
_entity.type
_entity.pdbx_description
1 polymer ?
#
loop_
_entity_poly.entity_id
_entity_poly.type
_entity_poly.pdbx_seq_one_letter_code
_entity_poly.pdbx_strand_id
1 'polypeptide(L)'
;MDHLDGVDPQTLSLIIQMQLEDLKEIAQANAPKGKGRAGEHDARTDLSAAIKAYSDDLTATAQILADEAMCKSIASAVDADADLIGAALSQEDQLNQDRELALELSGQRRPAAATGSHQNISQRSLLSTTTDQDTLERLRALNLSSPSPLGNFSGLYFEQTDANRPESSSRAQTRSWRHGQNPKPPAKVMGRTCIACTEYHLVSNLATSPSCGHEYCRDCLRSLVTASLTDETLFPPRCCGQAIPIDAYSALLTSALVGQFNAKKVEFDTPNRTYCHRQSCSAFVPPQSVRGDVAYCFRNGCFARTCTVCKGASHQGSDCPADPATQDMLRLAAAESWQRCYSCARFVELENGCNHITCRCGAQFCYVCGEVWKTCECAQWDERNLLNRANAIVDRNVGAGPMAHRQRADLVERERVHLMENHECEHASWKSRGGSHQCEECLDILPTFIYECRQCYIMACRRCRFNRL
;
A
#
# COMPACT_ATOMS: atom_id res chain seq x y z
N MET A 1 12.59 -1.57 -16.13
CA MET A 1 11.78 -2.16 -17.21
C MET A 1 10.32 -1.70 -17.04
N ASP A 2 10.07 -0.39 -17.02
CA ASP A 2 8.75 0.16 -16.62
C ASP A 2 7.90 0.62 -17.83
N HIS A 3 8.29 0.28 -19.06
CA HIS A 3 7.64 0.73 -20.30
C HIS A 3 6.75 -0.32 -20.98
N LEU A 4 6.52 -1.48 -20.35
CA LEU A 4 5.73 -2.58 -20.94
C LEU A 4 4.50 -2.97 -20.10
N ASP A 5 4.16 -2.20 -19.06
CA ASP A 5 2.90 -2.38 -18.32
C ASP A 5 1.72 -2.13 -19.28
N GLY A 6 1.08 -3.21 -19.76
CA GLY A 6 -0.11 -3.18 -20.62
C GLY A 6 0.03 -3.83 -22.00
N VAL A 7 1.22 -4.32 -22.38
CA VAL A 7 1.40 -5.09 -23.63
C VAL A 7 0.99 -6.55 -23.40
N ASP A 8 0.17 -7.13 -24.27
CA ASP A 8 -0.26 -8.52 -24.10
C ASP A 8 0.92 -9.50 -24.29
N PRO A 9 0.88 -10.69 -23.66
CA PRO A 9 2.01 -11.62 -23.68
C PRO A 9 2.42 -12.11 -25.07
N GLN A 10 1.49 -12.17 -26.02
CA GLN A 10 1.77 -12.63 -27.39
C GLN A 10 2.55 -11.55 -28.14
N THR A 11 2.16 -10.29 -27.96
CA THR A 11 2.91 -9.14 -28.49
C THR A 11 4.30 -9.04 -27.87
N LEU A 12 4.45 -9.25 -26.56
CA LEU A 12 5.77 -9.28 -25.90
C LEU A 12 6.67 -10.38 -26.46
N SER A 13 6.14 -11.59 -26.64
CA SER A 13 6.88 -12.70 -27.25
C SER A 13 7.34 -12.36 -28.67
N LEU A 14 6.49 -11.69 -29.45
CA LEU A 14 6.82 -11.28 -30.81
C LEU A 14 7.92 -10.20 -30.82
N ILE A 15 7.85 -9.21 -29.92
CA ILE A 15 8.88 -8.17 -29.79
C ILE A 15 10.24 -8.81 -29.49
N ILE A 16 10.31 -9.71 -28.52
CA ILE A 16 11.56 -10.40 -28.17
C ILE A 16 12.07 -11.22 -29.35
N GLN A 17 11.19 -11.92 -30.07
CA GLN A 17 11.56 -12.67 -31.26
C GLN A 17 12.18 -11.77 -32.33
N MET A 18 11.55 -10.62 -32.63
CA MET A 18 12.07 -9.65 -33.59
C MET A 18 13.44 -9.11 -33.18
N GLN A 19 13.63 -8.76 -31.89
CA GLN A 19 14.91 -8.27 -31.40
C GLN A 19 16.02 -9.33 -31.48
N LEU A 20 15.69 -10.61 -31.23
CA LEU A 20 16.64 -11.71 -31.42
C LEU A 20 16.99 -11.93 -32.90
N GLU A 21 16.06 -11.71 -33.82
CA GLU A 21 16.31 -11.74 -35.26
C GLU A 21 17.23 -10.58 -35.68
N ASP A 22 16.95 -9.35 -35.23
CA ASP A 22 17.80 -8.18 -35.49
C ASP A 22 19.23 -8.39 -34.98
N LEU A 23 19.41 -8.94 -33.77
CA LEU A 23 20.74 -9.24 -33.23
C LEU A 23 21.48 -10.29 -34.06
N LYS A 24 20.78 -11.28 -34.62
CA LYS A 24 21.38 -12.27 -35.54
C LYS A 24 21.82 -11.61 -36.84
N GLU A 25 21.02 -10.71 -37.40
CA GLU A 25 21.38 -9.97 -38.62
C GLU A 25 22.60 -9.06 -38.37
N ILE A 26 22.63 -8.34 -37.25
CA ILE A 26 23.77 -7.50 -36.85
C ILE A 26 25.03 -8.37 -36.67
N ALA A 27 24.91 -9.53 -36.04
CA ALA A 27 26.03 -10.45 -35.87
C ALA A 27 26.56 -10.98 -37.21
N GLN A 28 25.66 -11.31 -38.16
CA GLN A 28 26.02 -11.79 -39.49
C GLN A 28 26.67 -10.69 -40.35
N ALA A 29 26.15 -9.46 -40.31
CA ALA A 29 26.71 -8.32 -41.02
C ALA A 29 28.13 -7.98 -40.54
N ASN A 30 28.40 -8.18 -39.25
CA ASN A 30 29.70 -7.89 -38.63
C ASN A 30 30.61 -9.12 -38.50
N ALA A 31 30.26 -10.26 -39.10
CA ALA A 31 31.10 -11.45 -39.13
C ALA A 31 32.45 -11.17 -39.82
N PRO A 32 33.56 -11.78 -39.35
CA PRO A 32 34.90 -11.48 -39.85
C PRO A 32 35.05 -11.86 -41.33
N LYS A 33 35.20 -10.86 -42.19
CA LYS A 33 35.63 -11.01 -43.58
C LYS A 33 37.10 -10.55 -43.70
N GLY A 34 38.04 -11.43 -43.37
CA GLY A 34 39.49 -11.21 -43.56
C GLY A 34 40.28 -10.72 -42.33
N LYS A 35 41.61 -10.58 -42.50
CA LYS A 35 42.55 -10.13 -41.46
C LYS A 35 42.46 -8.60 -41.28
N GLY A 36 41.68 -8.15 -40.30
CA GLY A 36 41.53 -6.73 -39.93
C GLY A 36 42.74 -6.16 -39.17
N ARG A 37 42.86 -4.83 -39.12
CA ARG A 37 43.93 -4.10 -38.40
C ARG A 37 43.73 -4.21 -36.88
N ALA A 38 44.81 -4.18 -36.10
CA ALA A 38 44.82 -4.50 -34.67
C ALA A 38 43.77 -3.74 -33.81
N GLY A 39 43.49 -2.45 -34.06
CA GLY A 39 42.46 -1.70 -33.31
C GLY A 39 41.01 -1.96 -33.73
N GLU A 40 40.81 -2.56 -34.91
CA GLU A 40 39.49 -2.95 -35.43
C GLU A 40 39.05 -4.30 -34.85
N HIS A 41 40.01 -5.09 -34.35
CA HIS A 41 39.78 -6.35 -33.66
C HIS A 41 39.16 -6.14 -32.27
N ASP A 42 39.64 -5.14 -31.51
CA ASP A 42 39.16 -4.86 -30.15
C ASP A 42 37.71 -4.35 -30.16
N ALA A 43 37.37 -3.40 -31.05
CA ALA A 43 35.99 -2.90 -31.20
C ALA A 43 35.00 -3.99 -31.67
N ARG A 44 35.44 -4.93 -32.52
CA ARG A 44 34.61 -6.08 -32.94
C ARG A 44 34.42 -7.09 -31.82
N THR A 45 35.44 -7.26 -30.97
CA THR A 45 35.36 -8.11 -29.78
C THR A 45 34.34 -7.55 -28.79
N ASP A 46 34.40 -6.25 -28.52
CA ASP A 46 33.46 -5.56 -27.63
C ASP A 46 32.02 -5.60 -28.18
N LEU A 47 31.83 -5.35 -29.48
CA LEU A 47 30.52 -5.46 -30.13
C LEU A 47 29.98 -6.90 -30.05
N SER A 48 30.82 -7.91 -30.27
CA SER A 48 30.41 -9.31 -30.16
C SER A 48 29.99 -9.68 -28.73
N ALA A 49 30.69 -9.15 -27.72
CA ALA A 49 30.38 -9.36 -26.32
C ALA A 49 29.05 -8.68 -25.95
N ALA A 50 28.80 -7.45 -26.46
CA ALA A 50 27.55 -6.74 -26.25
C ALA A 50 26.35 -7.46 -26.90
N ILE A 51 26.49 -7.92 -28.14
CA ILE A 51 25.44 -8.69 -28.84
C ILE A 51 25.13 -9.97 -28.07
N LYS A 52 26.17 -10.69 -27.61
CA LYS A 52 26.00 -11.91 -26.82
C LYS A 52 25.25 -11.62 -25.51
N ALA A 53 25.70 -10.63 -24.74
CA ALA A 53 25.07 -10.27 -23.48
C ALA A 53 23.60 -9.89 -23.66
N TYR A 54 23.27 -9.14 -24.71
CA TYR A 54 21.88 -8.76 -24.97
C TYR A 54 21.03 -9.95 -25.48
N SER A 55 21.60 -10.80 -26.32
CA SER A 55 20.94 -12.04 -26.75
C SER A 55 20.66 -12.98 -25.59
N ASP A 56 21.60 -13.11 -24.64
CA ASP A 56 21.44 -13.93 -23.44
C ASP A 56 20.30 -13.37 -22.55
N ASP A 57 20.23 -12.04 -22.38
CA ASP A 57 19.17 -11.35 -21.62
C ASP A 57 17.78 -11.52 -22.26
N LEU A 58 17.67 -11.35 -23.58
CA LEU A 58 16.42 -11.57 -24.33
C LEU A 58 15.98 -13.04 -24.28
N THR A 59 16.93 -13.98 -24.35
CA THR A 59 16.62 -15.42 -24.25
C THR A 59 16.12 -15.78 -22.84
N ALA A 60 16.76 -15.25 -21.80
CA ALA A 60 16.30 -15.43 -20.42
C ALA A 60 14.88 -14.84 -20.23
N THR A 61 14.62 -13.67 -20.80
CA THR A 61 13.29 -13.04 -20.76
C THR A 61 12.25 -13.88 -21.50
N ALA A 62 12.58 -14.45 -22.66
CA ALA A 62 11.69 -15.35 -23.40
C ALA A 62 11.35 -16.63 -22.60
N GLN A 63 12.33 -17.19 -21.89
CA GLN A 63 12.11 -18.35 -21.02
C GLN A 63 11.13 -18.02 -19.89
N ILE A 64 11.28 -16.86 -19.24
CA ILE A 64 10.36 -16.40 -18.18
C ILE A 64 8.92 -16.31 -18.72
N LEU A 65 8.73 -15.74 -19.91
CA LEU A 65 7.39 -15.64 -20.53
C LEU A 65 6.81 -17.01 -20.89
N ALA A 66 7.63 -17.95 -21.37
CA ALA A 66 7.20 -19.30 -21.69
C ALA A 66 6.79 -20.07 -20.43
N ASP A 67 7.58 -19.95 -19.35
CA ASP A 67 7.28 -20.53 -18.05
C ASP A 67 5.97 -19.95 -17.47
N GLU A 68 5.77 -18.64 -17.59
CA GLU A 68 4.53 -17.97 -17.17
C GLU A 68 3.33 -18.51 -17.96
N ALA A 69 3.44 -18.63 -19.29
CA ALA A 69 2.38 -19.16 -20.14
C ALA A 69 2.04 -20.61 -19.79
N MET A 70 3.05 -21.45 -19.53
CA MET A 70 2.88 -22.82 -19.07
C MET A 70 2.16 -22.87 -17.71
N CYS A 71 2.59 -22.06 -16.74
CA CYS A 71 1.95 -21.97 -15.42
C CYS A 71 0.46 -21.59 -15.53
N LYS A 72 0.13 -20.59 -16.36
CA LYS A 72 -1.26 -20.17 -16.60
C LYS A 72 -2.09 -21.27 -17.27
N SER A 73 -1.49 -22.01 -18.22
CA SER A 73 -2.18 -23.13 -18.88
C SER A 73 -2.49 -24.26 -17.89
N ILE A 74 -1.54 -24.62 -17.03
CA ILE A 74 -1.74 -25.63 -15.98
C ILE A 74 -2.84 -25.17 -15.02
N ALA A 75 -2.78 -23.91 -14.55
CA ALA A 75 -3.77 -23.36 -13.63
C ALA A 75 -5.19 -23.36 -14.24
N SER A 76 -5.32 -22.98 -15.52
CA SER A 76 -6.60 -23.00 -16.25
C SER A 76 -7.16 -24.41 -16.39
N ALA A 77 -6.31 -25.40 -16.68
CA ALA A 77 -6.74 -26.80 -16.75
C ALA A 77 -7.25 -27.31 -15.39
N VAL A 78 -6.53 -27.00 -14.30
CA VAL A 78 -6.93 -27.36 -12.94
C VAL A 78 -8.26 -26.73 -12.55
N ASP A 79 -8.48 -25.45 -12.88
CA ASP A 79 -9.74 -24.75 -12.58
C ASP A 79 -10.92 -25.30 -13.41
N ALA A 80 -10.67 -25.65 -14.68
CA ALA A 80 -11.68 -26.25 -15.54
C ALA A 80 -12.12 -27.65 -15.05
N ASP A 81 -11.17 -28.44 -14.56
CA ASP A 81 -11.41 -29.82 -14.11
C ASP A 81 -11.86 -29.90 -12.63
N ALA A 82 -11.75 -28.80 -11.87
CA ALA A 82 -12.00 -28.77 -10.43
C ALA A 82 -13.37 -29.33 -10.02
N ASP A 83 -14.44 -28.95 -10.73
CA ASP A 83 -15.79 -29.43 -10.43
C ASP A 83 -15.94 -30.94 -10.71
N LEU A 84 -15.31 -31.43 -11.79
CA LEU A 84 -15.34 -32.85 -12.15
C LEU A 84 -14.57 -33.69 -11.13
N ILE A 85 -13.40 -33.21 -10.71
CA ILE A 85 -12.61 -33.84 -9.66
C ILE A 85 -13.41 -33.85 -8.34
N GLY A 86 -14.04 -32.73 -7.98
CA GLY A 86 -14.87 -32.62 -6.78
C GLY A 86 -16.06 -33.60 -6.81
N ALA A 87 -16.75 -33.72 -7.95
CA ALA A 87 -17.85 -34.67 -8.11
C ALA A 87 -17.37 -36.13 -8.00
N ALA A 88 -16.25 -36.47 -8.63
CA ALA A 88 -15.67 -37.81 -8.55
C ALA A 88 -15.27 -38.20 -7.13
N LEU A 89 -14.65 -37.28 -6.39
CA LEU A 89 -14.30 -37.49 -4.98
C LEU A 89 -15.53 -37.64 -4.09
N SER A 90 -16.58 -36.84 -4.32
CA SER A 90 -17.84 -37.00 -3.58
C SER A 90 -18.51 -38.35 -3.84
N GLN A 91 -18.39 -38.86 -5.07
CA GLN A 91 -18.91 -40.18 -5.42
C GLN A 91 -18.11 -41.30 -4.71
N GLU A 92 -16.79 -41.17 -4.64
CA GLU A 92 -15.93 -42.12 -3.92
C GLU A 92 -16.22 -42.12 -2.40
N ASP A 93 -16.39 -40.95 -1.80
CA ASP A 93 -16.80 -40.80 -0.40
C ASP A 93 -18.16 -41.48 -0.14
N GLN A 94 -19.13 -41.33 -1.04
CA GLN A 94 -20.43 -41.99 -0.93
C GLN A 94 -20.28 -43.52 -1.01
N LEU A 95 -19.50 -44.02 -1.97
CA LEU A 95 -19.26 -45.47 -2.12
C LEU A 95 -18.58 -46.07 -0.88
N ASN A 96 -17.68 -45.32 -0.25
CA ASN A 96 -17.03 -45.75 0.99
C ASN A 96 -18.03 -45.83 2.16
N GLN A 97 -18.91 -44.83 2.30
CA GLN A 97 -19.96 -44.82 3.32
C GLN A 97 -20.98 -45.95 3.10
N ASP A 98 -21.41 -46.14 1.85
CA ASP A 98 -22.34 -47.21 1.48
C ASP A 98 -21.74 -48.59 1.79
N ARG A 99 -20.44 -48.77 1.51
CA ARG A 99 -19.71 -49.99 1.87
C ARG A 99 -19.64 -50.19 3.39
N GLU A 100 -19.36 -49.13 4.15
CA GLU A 100 -19.30 -49.19 5.61
C GLU A 100 -20.66 -49.61 6.19
N LEU A 101 -21.74 -48.95 5.76
CA LEU A 101 -23.10 -49.29 6.15
C LEU A 101 -23.47 -50.74 5.79
N ALA A 102 -23.10 -51.20 4.59
CA ALA A 102 -23.36 -52.57 4.17
C ALA A 102 -22.63 -53.62 5.04
N LEU A 103 -21.39 -53.32 5.45
CA LEU A 103 -20.62 -54.18 6.35
C LEU A 103 -21.27 -54.24 7.74
N GLU A 104 -21.73 -53.11 8.28
CA GLU A 104 -22.45 -53.04 9.56
C GLU A 104 -23.75 -53.85 9.53
N LEU A 105 -24.55 -53.68 8.48
CA LEU A 105 -25.82 -54.42 8.30
C LEU A 105 -25.62 -55.93 8.14
N SER A 106 -24.48 -56.36 7.57
CA SER A 106 -24.14 -57.78 7.38
C SER A 106 -23.70 -58.50 8.66
N GLY A 107 -23.59 -57.79 9.79
CA GLY A 107 -23.14 -58.36 11.07
C GLY A 107 -21.67 -58.75 11.09
N GLN A 108 -20.91 -58.45 10.03
CA GLN A 108 -19.46 -58.65 9.99
C GLN A 108 -18.78 -57.55 10.79
N ARG A 109 -18.54 -57.79 12.08
CA ARG A 109 -17.64 -56.94 12.87
C ARG A 109 -16.25 -57.02 12.26
N ARG A 110 -15.70 -55.86 11.91
CA ARG A 110 -14.35 -55.66 11.39
C ARG A 110 -13.35 -56.56 12.14
N PRO A 111 -12.43 -57.27 11.46
CA PRO A 111 -11.17 -57.60 12.11
C PRO A 111 -10.56 -56.27 12.57
N ALA A 112 -10.24 -56.13 13.85
CA ALA A 112 -9.55 -54.96 14.35
C ALA A 112 -8.38 -54.69 13.41
N ALA A 113 -8.40 -53.54 12.73
CA ALA A 113 -7.33 -53.16 11.84
C ALA A 113 -6.03 -53.31 12.61
N ALA A 114 -5.14 -54.17 12.13
CA ALA A 114 -3.80 -54.29 12.64
C ALA A 114 -3.24 -52.87 12.74
N THR A 115 -2.80 -52.52 13.94
CA THR A 115 -1.99 -51.36 14.25
C THR A 115 -0.76 -51.38 13.34
N GLY A 116 -0.91 -50.76 12.17
CA GLY A 116 0.08 -50.67 11.13
C GLY A 116 -0.21 -49.40 10.34
N SER A 117 0.13 -48.27 10.97
CA SER A 117 0.56 -46.96 10.46
C SER A 117 0.41 -46.55 8.98
N HIS A 118 -0.53 -47.08 8.21
CA HIS A 118 -1.00 -46.43 7.01
C HIS A 118 -2.21 -45.61 7.44
N GLN A 119 -1.90 -44.47 8.05
CA GLN A 119 -2.82 -43.35 8.08
C GLN A 119 -3.28 -43.17 6.63
N ASN A 120 -4.51 -43.59 6.36
CA ASN A 120 -5.19 -43.19 5.16
C ASN A 120 -5.36 -41.68 5.36
N ILE A 121 -4.38 -40.93 4.88
CA ILE A 121 -4.42 -39.48 4.79
C ILE A 121 -5.62 -39.26 3.88
N SER A 122 -6.82 -39.13 4.45
CA SER A 122 -7.97 -38.58 3.73
C SER A 122 -7.41 -37.34 3.07
N GLN A 123 -7.44 -37.28 1.75
CA GLN A 123 -6.85 -36.17 0.99
C GLN A 123 -7.42 -34.81 1.43
N ARG A 124 -8.57 -34.80 2.13
CA ARG A 124 -9.08 -33.66 2.92
C ARG A 124 -8.05 -33.05 3.88
N SER A 125 -7.14 -33.85 4.46
CA SER A 125 -6.11 -33.36 5.39
C SER A 125 -4.90 -32.71 4.70
N LEU A 126 -4.62 -33.04 3.43
CA LEU A 126 -3.56 -32.36 2.65
C LEU A 126 -4.05 -31.05 2.02
N LEU A 127 -5.36 -30.90 1.82
CA LEU A 127 -6.00 -29.65 1.38
C LEU A 127 -6.37 -28.72 2.54
N SER A 128 -6.29 -29.20 3.79
CA SER A 128 -6.64 -28.43 5.01
C SER A 128 -5.40 -27.97 5.79
N THR A 129 -4.22 -28.01 5.19
CA THR A 129 -3.02 -27.42 5.78
C THR A 129 -2.58 -26.19 4.97
N THR A 130 -3.05 -25.03 5.46
CA THR A 130 -2.33 -23.74 5.56
C THR A 130 -2.48 -22.62 4.52
N THR A 131 -3.16 -22.79 3.38
CA THR A 131 -3.39 -21.64 2.47
C THR A 131 -4.73 -20.97 2.75
N ASP A 132 -4.67 -19.77 3.34
CA ASP A 132 -5.82 -18.88 3.55
C ASP A 132 -6.62 -18.69 2.25
N GLN A 133 -7.94 -18.68 2.34
CA GLN A 133 -8.83 -18.53 1.19
C GLN A 133 -8.53 -17.25 0.38
N ASP A 134 -8.09 -16.18 1.06
CA ASP A 134 -7.62 -14.94 0.40
C ASP A 134 -6.35 -15.18 -0.44
N THR A 135 -5.43 -16.02 0.02
CA THR A 135 -4.22 -16.38 -0.74
C THR A 135 -4.56 -17.21 -1.98
N LEU A 136 -5.51 -18.14 -1.87
CA LEU A 136 -5.99 -18.92 -3.01
C LEU A 136 -6.69 -18.03 -4.04
N GLU A 137 -7.50 -17.06 -3.60
CA GLU A 137 -8.12 -16.08 -4.49
C GLU A 137 -7.09 -15.21 -5.21
N ARG A 138 -6.06 -14.73 -4.51
CA ARG A 138 -4.95 -13.97 -5.12
C ARG A 138 -4.21 -14.78 -6.18
N LEU A 139 -3.91 -16.05 -5.88
CA LEU A 139 -3.23 -16.95 -6.82
C LEU A 139 -4.10 -17.23 -8.05
N ARG A 140 -5.41 -17.45 -7.87
CA ARG A 140 -6.36 -17.57 -8.99
C ARG A 140 -6.39 -16.31 -9.85
N ALA A 141 -6.45 -15.13 -9.22
CA ALA A 141 -6.42 -13.87 -9.94
C ALA A 141 -5.13 -13.69 -10.75
N LEU A 142 -3.96 -13.99 -10.17
CA LEU A 142 -2.67 -13.93 -10.88
C LEU A 142 -2.63 -14.85 -12.10
N ASN A 143 -3.18 -16.07 -11.97
CA ASN A 143 -3.14 -17.08 -13.03
C ASN A 143 -4.19 -16.87 -14.14
N LEU A 144 -5.36 -16.32 -13.80
CA LEU A 144 -6.48 -16.12 -14.74
C LEU A 144 -6.51 -14.71 -15.35
N SER A 145 -5.61 -13.81 -14.93
CA SER A 145 -5.42 -12.50 -15.54
C SER A 145 -4.72 -12.64 -16.90
N SER A 146 -5.50 -12.96 -17.94
CA SER A 146 -5.15 -12.58 -19.31
C SER A 146 -6.36 -11.86 -19.93
N PRO A 147 -6.16 -10.71 -20.59
CA PRO A 147 -7.23 -9.99 -21.25
C PRO A 147 -7.71 -10.83 -22.43
N SER A 148 -9.00 -11.21 -22.42
CA SER A 148 -9.63 -11.76 -23.62
C SER A 148 -9.59 -10.70 -24.74
N PRO A 149 -9.22 -11.03 -26.00
CA PRO A 149 -9.02 -10.06 -27.09
C PRO A 149 -10.28 -9.35 -27.61
N LEU A 150 -11.40 -9.38 -26.87
CA LEU A 150 -12.70 -8.85 -27.30
C LEU A 150 -13.45 -8.08 -26.20
N GLY A 151 -12.75 -7.63 -25.16
CA GLY A 151 -13.35 -6.85 -24.07
C GLY A 151 -12.77 -5.45 -23.98
N ASN A 152 -13.28 -4.52 -24.80
CA ASN A 152 -13.11 -3.09 -24.51
C ASN A 152 -13.58 -2.83 -23.07
N PHE A 153 -12.74 -2.15 -22.29
CA PHE A 153 -12.97 -1.75 -20.89
C PHE A 153 -14.00 -0.60 -20.76
N SER A 154 -15.09 -0.66 -21.52
CA SER A 154 -16.17 0.33 -21.48
C SER A 154 -17.46 -0.33 -21.95
N GLY A 155 -18.18 -1.01 -21.05
CA GLY A 155 -19.44 -1.65 -21.42
C GLY A 155 -20.03 -2.57 -20.36
N LEU A 156 -20.36 -2.07 -19.17
CA LEU A 156 -21.33 -2.74 -18.30
C LEU A 156 -22.73 -2.15 -18.55
N TYR A 157 -23.29 -2.38 -19.75
CA TYR A 157 -24.73 -2.33 -19.99
C TYR A 157 -25.14 -3.27 -21.13
N PHE A 158 -26.02 -4.21 -20.77
CA PHE A 158 -27.03 -4.94 -21.56
C PHE A 158 -26.60 -6.00 -22.61
N GLU A 159 -27.27 -7.15 -22.51
CA GLU A 159 -27.26 -8.28 -23.45
C GLU A 159 -27.69 -7.86 -24.85
N GLN A 160 -26.99 -8.33 -25.88
CA GLN A 160 -27.63 -8.73 -27.13
C GLN A 160 -26.80 -9.77 -27.86
N THR A 161 -27.46 -10.90 -28.10
CA THR A 161 -27.02 -12.04 -28.89
C THR A 161 -26.80 -11.61 -30.34
N ASP A 162 -25.64 -11.88 -30.92
CA ASP A 162 -25.48 -11.85 -32.37
C ASP A 162 -24.81 -13.13 -32.88
N ALA A 163 -25.66 -14.04 -33.31
CA ALA A 163 -25.32 -15.22 -34.07
C ALA A 163 -25.28 -14.84 -35.56
N ASN A 164 -24.09 -14.63 -36.12
CA ASN A 164 -23.74 -15.03 -37.48
C ASN A 164 -22.33 -14.57 -37.87
N ARG A 165 -21.36 -15.50 -37.81
CA ARG A 165 -20.15 -15.41 -38.63
C ARG A 165 -19.71 -16.83 -39.01
N PRO A 166 -19.53 -17.17 -40.29
CA PRO A 166 -19.09 -18.51 -40.69
C PRO A 166 -17.60 -18.68 -40.39
N GLU A 167 -17.25 -19.67 -39.56
CA GLU A 167 -15.88 -20.06 -39.25
C GLU A 167 -15.37 -21.18 -40.19
N SER A 168 -14.06 -21.16 -40.44
CA SER A 168 -13.34 -22.05 -41.37
C SER A 168 -13.34 -23.53 -40.94
N SER A 169 -13.19 -24.42 -41.93
CA SER A 169 -13.35 -25.89 -41.85
C SER A 169 -12.38 -26.63 -40.92
N SER A 170 -11.37 -25.97 -40.36
CA SER A 170 -10.44 -26.56 -39.39
C SER A 170 -11.01 -26.71 -37.97
N ARG A 171 -12.09 -26.01 -37.63
CA ARG A 171 -12.76 -26.12 -36.30
C ARG A 171 -13.85 -27.21 -36.22
N ALA A 172 -14.14 -27.90 -37.32
CA ALA A 172 -15.19 -28.93 -37.36
C ALA A 172 -14.75 -30.28 -36.74
N GLN A 173 -13.45 -30.61 -36.79
CA GLN A 173 -12.96 -31.93 -36.37
C GLN A 173 -12.79 -32.13 -34.86
N THR A 174 -12.71 -31.06 -34.07
CA THR A 174 -12.66 -31.15 -32.59
C THR A 174 -14.04 -31.18 -31.92
N ARG A 175 -15.13 -31.08 -32.69
CA ARG A 175 -16.50 -31.06 -32.15
C ARG A 175 -17.18 -32.43 -32.02
N SER A 176 -16.66 -33.50 -32.61
CA SER A 176 -17.35 -34.80 -32.58
C SER A 176 -17.38 -35.46 -31.19
N TRP A 177 -16.71 -34.91 -30.18
CA TRP A 177 -16.66 -35.46 -28.81
C TRP A 177 -17.22 -34.51 -27.73
N ARG A 178 -17.81 -33.36 -28.09
CA ARG A 178 -18.39 -32.39 -27.12
C ARG A 178 -19.87 -32.09 -27.39
N HIS A 179 -20.69 -33.11 -27.67
CA HIS A 179 -22.15 -32.95 -27.59
C HIS A 179 -22.61 -33.22 -26.14
N GLY A 180 -22.66 -32.18 -25.32
CA GLY A 180 -23.27 -32.28 -23.99
C GLY A 180 -23.02 -31.15 -22.99
N GLN A 181 -22.10 -30.21 -23.24
CA GLN A 181 -21.81 -29.14 -22.28
C GLN A 181 -22.15 -27.78 -22.88
N ASN A 182 -23.15 -27.09 -22.29
CA ASN A 182 -23.32 -25.65 -22.46
C ASN A 182 -21.99 -24.96 -22.14
N PRO A 183 -21.54 -23.96 -22.93
CA PRO A 183 -20.37 -23.18 -22.55
C PRO A 183 -20.66 -22.51 -21.19
N LYS A 184 -19.89 -22.91 -20.17
CA LYS A 184 -19.91 -22.32 -18.83
C LYS A 184 -19.61 -20.82 -18.97
N PRO A 185 -20.34 -19.92 -18.28
CA PRO A 185 -20.00 -18.50 -18.29
C PRO A 185 -18.53 -18.35 -17.83
N PRO A 186 -17.78 -17.38 -18.40
CA PRO A 186 -16.38 -17.18 -18.03
C PRO A 186 -16.27 -17.01 -16.51
N ALA A 187 -15.25 -17.63 -15.91
CA ALA A 187 -14.98 -17.57 -14.49
C ALA A 187 -15.07 -16.11 -14.00
N LYS A 188 -15.86 -15.89 -12.94
CA LYS A 188 -16.13 -14.56 -12.40
C LYS A 188 -14.81 -13.94 -11.95
N VAL A 189 -14.30 -12.98 -12.72
CA VAL A 189 -13.08 -12.23 -12.39
C VAL A 189 -13.30 -11.58 -11.02
N MET A 190 -12.59 -12.07 -10.01
CA MET A 190 -12.71 -11.60 -8.63
C MET A 190 -11.89 -10.32 -8.46
N GLY A 191 -12.53 -9.18 -8.66
CA GLY A 191 -12.02 -7.89 -8.18
C GLY A 191 -12.73 -7.41 -6.92
N ARG A 192 -12.13 -6.42 -6.27
CA ARG A 192 -12.68 -5.72 -5.10
C ARG A 192 -12.41 -4.22 -5.24
N THR A 193 -12.98 -3.41 -4.35
CA THR A 193 -12.95 -1.95 -4.46
C THR A 193 -11.84 -1.35 -3.59
N CYS A 194 -11.04 -0.46 -4.16
CA CYS A 194 -9.99 0.25 -3.43
C CYS A 194 -10.58 1.27 -2.44
N ILE A 195 -10.13 1.22 -1.19
CA ILE A 195 -10.52 2.11 -0.11
C ILE A 195 -9.99 3.53 -0.28
N ALA A 196 -9.22 3.86 -1.32
CA ALA A 196 -8.69 5.21 -1.55
C ALA A 196 -9.32 5.90 -2.77
N CYS A 197 -9.32 5.28 -3.94
CA CYS A 197 -9.94 5.82 -5.16
C CYS A 197 -11.39 5.37 -5.37
N THR A 198 -11.90 4.38 -4.63
CA THR A 198 -13.24 3.79 -4.82
C THR A 198 -13.47 3.08 -6.15
N GLU A 199 -12.41 2.83 -6.91
CA GLU A 199 -12.45 2.09 -8.17
C GLU A 199 -12.29 0.57 -7.91
N TYR A 200 -12.79 -0.22 -8.86
CA TYR A 200 -12.73 -1.68 -8.82
C TYR A 200 -11.41 -2.18 -9.44
N HIS A 201 -10.70 -3.05 -8.74
CA HIS A 201 -9.44 -3.64 -9.21
C HIS A 201 -9.42 -5.14 -8.97
N LEU A 202 -8.62 -5.86 -9.76
CA LEU A 202 -8.31 -7.26 -9.53
C LEU A 202 -7.69 -7.45 -8.14
N VAL A 203 -8.04 -8.54 -7.46
CA VAL A 203 -7.49 -8.87 -6.13
C VAL A 203 -5.96 -8.97 -6.14
N SER A 204 -5.35 -9.39 -7.25
CA SER A 204 -3.88 -9.41 -7.44
C SER A 204 -3.23 -8.04 -7.39
N ASN A 205 -3.98 -6.96 -7.64
CA ASN A 205 -3.49 -5.57 -7.65
C ASN A 205 -3.88 -4.80 -6.37
N LEU A 206 -4.40 -5.49 -5.35
CA LEU A 206 -4.84 -4.92 -4.09
C LEU A 206 -3.93 -5.34 -2.94
N ALA A 207 -3.56 -4.36 -2.12
CA ALA A 207 -2.88 -4.55 -0.85
C ALA A 207 -3.90 -4.43 0.29
N THR A 208 -4.11 -5.51 1.04
CA THR A 208 -5.03 -5.54 2.18
C THR A 208 -4.30 -5.15 3.47
N SER A 209 -4.70 -4.05 4.12
CA SER A 209 -4.18 -3.69 5.44
C SER A 209 -4.51 -4.77 6.47
N PRO A 210 -3.53 -5.38 7.16
CA PRO A 210 -3.78 -6.53 8.05
C PRO A 210 -4.58 -6.16 9.30
N SER A 211 -4.49 -4.90 9.73
CA SER A 211 -5.11 -4.41 10.96
C SER A 211 -6.62 -4.20 10.83
N CYS A 212 -7.10 -3.79 9.66
CA CYS A 212 -8.47 -3.35 9.45
C CYS A 212 -9.15 -3.97 8.21
N GLY A 213 -8.43 -4.78 7.42
CA GLY A 213 -8.96 -5.45 6.22
C GLY A 213 -9.21 -4.52 5.02
N HIS A 214 -8.91 -3.23 5.12
CA HIS A 214 -9.11 -2.29 4.02
C HIS A 214 -8.10 -2.50 2.89
N GLU A 215 -8.53 -2.32 1.65
CA GLU A 215 -7.72 -2.65 0.48
C GLU A 215 -7.31 -1.43 -0.32
N TYR A 216 -6.05 -1.36 -0.72
CA TYR A 216 -5.50 -0.28 -1.54
C TYR A 216 -5.02 -0.83 -2.88
N CYS A 217 -5.41 -0.20 -3.98
CA CYS A 217 -4.80 -0.51 -5.27
C CYS A 217 -3.33 -0.09 -5.30
N ARG A 218 -2.56 -0.73 -6.19
CA ARG A 218 -1.12 -0.46 -6.43
C ARG A 218 -0.80 1.04 -6.46
N ASP A 219 -1.55 1.82 -7.23
CA ASP A 219 -1.28 3.24 -7.42
C ASP A 219 -1.63 4.09 -6.19
N CYS A 220 -2.75 3.78 -5.52
CA CYS A 220 -3.13 4.47 -4.29
C CYS A 220 -2.16 4.17 -3.14
N LEU A 221 -1.71 2.92 -2.99
CA LEU A 221 -0.70 2.56 -1.99
C LEU A 221 0.62 3.25 -2.32
N ARG A 222 1.07 3.21 -3.58
CA ARG A 222 2.28 3.91 -4.02
C ARG A 222 2.19 5.40 -3.72
N SER A 223 1.08 6.05 -4.06
CA SER A 223 0.85 7.48 -3.78
C SER A 223 0.91 7.77 -2.28
N LEU A 224 0.33 6.91 -1.43
CA LEU A 224 0.38 7.06 0.02
C LEU A 224 1.81 6.94 0.55
N VAL A 225 2.56 5.92 0.14
CA VAL A 225 3.95 5.72 0.55
C VAL A 225 4.80 6.91 0.11
N THR A 226 4.71 7.32 -1.16
CA THR A 226 5.45 8.48 -1.68
C THR A 226 5.13 9.75 -0.88
N ALA A 227 3.85 10.03 -0.61
CA ALA A 227 3.45 11.20 0.17
C ALA A 227 4.01 11.16 1.60
N SER A 228 4.10 9.98 2.22
CA SER A 228 4.68 9.82 3.56
C SER A 228 6.18 10.13 3.63
N LEU A 229 6.91 10.05 2.51
CA LEU A 229 8.34 10.39 2.48
C LEU A 229 8.60 11.88 2.62
N THR A 230 7.62 12.69 2.22
CA THR A 230 7.69 14.16 2.26
C THR A 230 6.91 14.73 3.44
N ASP A 231 5.75 14.16 3.75
CA ASP A 231 4.88 14.62 4.82
C ASP A 231 4.97 13.69 6.04
N GLU A 232 5.70 14.14 7.06
CA GLU A 232 5.89 13.41 8.32
C GLU A 232 4.57 13.05 9.02
N THR A 233 3.49 13.80 8.79
CA THR A 233 2.18 13.49 9.39
C THR A 233 1.53 12.23 8.82
N LEU A 234 1.95 11.80 7.63
CA LEU A 234 1.54 10.55 7.00
C LEU A 234 2.54 9.42 7.27
N PHE A 235 3.55 9.66 8.09
CA PHE A 235 4.60 8.69 8.37
C PHE A 235 4.49 8.07 9.77
N PRO A 236 4.63 6.74 9.91
CA PRO A 236 4.54 5.74 8.82
C PRO A 236 3.16 5.77 8.14
N PRO A 237 3.03 5.33 6.87
CA PRO A 237 1.74 5.12 6.22
C PRO A 237 0.80 4.32 7.10
N ARG A 238 -0.40 4.83 7.34
CA ARG A 238 -1.41 4.21 8.20
C ARG A 238 -2.71 3.96 7.46
N CYS A 239 -3.48 3.02 7.98
CA CYS A 239 -4.90 2.84 7.70
C CYS A 239 -5.63 2.63 9.03
N CYS A 240 -6.65 3.44 9.31
CA CYS A 240 -7.42 3.40 10.56
C CYS A 240 -6.52 3.51 11.81
N GLY A 241 -5.61 4.49 11.80
CA GLY A 241 -4.62 4.71 12.88
C GLY A 241 -3.45 3.71 12.93
N GLN A 242 -3.56 2.55 12.27
CA GLN A 242 -2.57 1.47 12.34
C GLN A 242 -1.59 1.52 11.17
N ALA A 243 -0.29 1.30 11.44
CA ALA A 243 0.75 1.36 10.42
C ALA A 243 0.60 0.20 9.40
N ILE A 244 0.71 0.54 8.12
CA ILE A 244 0.70 -0.42 7.02
C ILE A 244 2.12 -1.01 6.89
N PRO A 245 2.29 -2.34 6.93
CA PRO A 245 3.60 -2.97 6.81
C PRO A 245 4.09 -2.92 5.36
N ILE A 246 4.79 -1.84 4.99
CA ILE A 246 5.24 -1.58 3.60
C ILE A 246 6.11 -2.71 3.04
N ASP A 247 6.96 -3.31 3.87
CA ASP A 247 7.85 -4.41 3.45
C ASP A 247 7.06 -5.65 2.97
N ALA A 248 5.82 -5.85 3.45
CA ALA A 248 4.97 -6.97 3.05
C ALA A 248 4.37 -6.80 1.64
N TYR A 249 4.43 -5.60 1.06
CA TYR A 249 3.85 -5.26 -0.25
C TYR A 249 4.90 -4.95 -1.31
N SER A 250 6.11 -5.49 -1.16
CA SER A 250 7.22 -5.32 -2.11
C SER A 250 6.91 -5.81 -3.53
N ALA A 251 5.91 -6.69 -3.70
CA ALA A 251 5.43 -7.11 -5.03
C ALA A 251 4.60 -6.02 -5.75
N LEU A 252 3.93 -5.14 -4.99
CA LEU A 252 3.10 -4.06 -5.54
C LEU A 252 3.89 -2.74 -5.65
N LEU A 253 4.90 -2.57 -4.80
CA LEU A 253 5.77 -1.40 -4.72
C LEU A 253 7.10 -1.65 -5.43
N THR A 254 7.75 -0.60 -5.94
CA THR A 254 9.08 -0.77 -6.53
C THR A 254 10.12 -0.94 -5.43
N SER A 255 11.16 -1.74 -5.67
CA SER A 255 12.28 -1.92 -4.75
C SER A 255 12.95 -0.58 -4.38
N ALA A 256 13.03 0.33 -5.35
CA ALA A 256 13.51 1.70 -5.14
C ALA A 256 12.67 2.47 -4.11
N LEU A 257 11.33 2.40 -4.21
CA LEU A 257 10.44 3.09 -3.28
C LEU A 257 10.50 2.50 -1.87
N VAL A 258 10.54 1.15 -1.76
CA VAL A 258 10.72 0.46 -0.47
C VAL A 258 12.07 0.86 0.17
N GLY A 259 13.14 0.93 -0.63
CA GLY A 259 14.44 1.41 -0.17
C GLY A 259 14.41 2.85 0.35
N GLN A 260 13.74 3.76 -0.38
CA GLN A 260 13.55 5.15 0.06
C GLN A 260 12.73 5.23 1.36
N PHE A 261 11.66 4.45 1.47
CA PHE A 261 10.86 4.35 2.68
C PHE A 261 11.69 3.90 3.88
N ASN A 262 12.49 2.84 3.73
CA ASN A 262 13.33 2.32 4.81
C ASN A 262 14.43 3.31 5.21
N ALA A 263 15.01 4.05 4.26
CA ALA A 263 15.95 5.13 4.58
C ALA A 263 15.26 6.29 5.34
N LYS A 264 14.05 6.69 4.91
CA LYS A 264 13.25 7.72 5.58
C LYS A 264 12.77 7.29 6.96
N LYS A 265 12.49 6.01 7.16
CA LYS A 265 12.15 5.44 8.47
C LYS A 265 13.25 5.69 9.50
N VAL A 266 14.50 5.40 9.16
CA VAL A 266 15.64 5.68 10.05
C VAL A 266 15.77 7.17 10.35
N GLU A 267 15.60 8.02 9.33
CA GLU A 267 15.59 9.47 9.52
C GLU A 267 14.49 9.89 10.49
N PHE A 268 13.25 9.45 10.26
CA PHE A 268 12.10 9.91 11.03
C PHE A 268 12.00 9.33 12.44
N ASP A 269 12.49 8.11 12.66
CA ASP A 269 12.58 7.49 13.98
C ASP A 269 13.73 8.08 14.82
N THR A 270 14.68 8.80 14.21
CA THR A 270 15.79 9.43 14.93
C THR A 270 15.32 10.69 15.67
N PRO A 271 15.43 10.77 17.01
CA PRO A 271 15.16 12.00 17.76
C PRO A 271 16.25 13.05 17.51
N ASN A 272 15.90 14.35 17.59
CA ASN A 272 16.85 15.47 17.43
C ASN A 272 17.77 15.35 16.19
N ARG A 273 17.19 14.96 15.06
CA ARG A 273 17.85 14.70 13.77
C ARG A 273 18.89 15.77 13.41
N THR A 274 20.00 15.33 12.85
CA THR A 274 21.05 16.24 12.37
C THR A 274 21.16 16.12 10.86
N TYR A 275 21.11 17.26 10.19
CA TYR A 275 21.28 17.35 8.74
C TYR A 275 22.63 17.99 8.43
N CYS A 276 23.19 17.71 7.25
CA CYS A 276 24.39 18.38 6.80
C CYS A 276 24.11 19.89 6.67
N HIS A 277 24.93 20.73 7.32
CA HIS A 277 24.75 22.19 7.33
C HIS A 277 24.95 22.83 5.94
N ARG A 278 25.62 22.14 5.01
CA ARG A 278 25.77 22.63 3.63
C ARG A 278 24.42 22.55 2.94
N GLN A 279 23.85 23.69 2.57
CA GLN A 279 22.54 23.79 1.93
C GLN A 279 22.43 22.94 0.65
N SER A 280 23.51 22.88 -0.16
CA SER A 280 23.59 22.03 -1.36
C SER A 280 23.56 20.53 -1.06
N CYS A 281 23.86 20.13 0.18
CA CYS A 281 23.79 18.76 0.63
C CYS A 281 22.48 18.51 1.40
N SER A 282 22.32 19.12 2.57
CA SER A 282 21.15 18.95 3.46
C SER A 282 20.80 17.47 3.73
N ALA A 283 21.77 16.56 3.60
CA ALA A 283 21.57 15.13 3.84
C ALA A 283 21.29 14.88 5.31
N PHE A 284 20.35 13.99 5.61
CA PHE A 284 20.27 13.39 6.94
C PHE A 284 21.60 12.70 7.27
N VAL A 285 22.12 12.95 8.48
CA VAL A 285 23.32 12.30 9.00
C VAL A 285 22.88 11.30 10.08
N PRO A 286 23.02 9.98 9.83
CA PRO A 286 22.61 8.96 10.79
C PRO A 286 23.36 9.05 12.12
N PRO A 287 22.75 8.65 13.25
CA PRO A 287 23.37 8.69 14.57
C PRO A 287 24.73 7.97 14.66
N GLN A 288 24.91 6.87 13.93
CA GLN A 288 26.18 6.13 13.87
C GLN A 288 27.35 6.93 13.27
N SER A 289 27.05 8.02 12.56
CA SER A 289 28.02 8.93 11.96
C SER A 289 28.29 10.16 12.84
N VAL A 290 27.84 10.14 14.11
CA VAL A 290 28.06 11.20 15.10
C VAL A 290 29.13 10.77 16.10
N ARG A 291 30.09 11.65 16.40
CA ARG A 291 31.10 11.44 17.47
C ARG A 291 31.17 12.71 18.32
N GLY A 292 30.83 12.58 19.61
CA GLY A 292 30.63 13.75 20.47
C GLY A 292 29.58 14.69 19.85
N ASP A 293 29.90 15.97 19.78
CA ASP A 293 29.00 16.99 19.20
C ASP A 293 29.19 17.21 17.69
N VAL A 294 29.85 16.27 16.99
CA VAL A 294 30.17 16.40 15.57
C VAL A 294 29.53 15.28 14.75
N ALA A 295 28.67 15.67 13.81
CA ALA A 295 28.06 14.80 12.81
C ALA A 295 28.87 14.84 11.50
N TYR A 296 29.27 13.66 11.02
CA TYR A 296 30.11 13.49 9.83
C TYR A 296 29.26 13.09 8.62
N CYS A 297 29.23 13.94 7.58
CA CYS A 297 28.45 13.68 6.38
C CYS A 297 29.26 12.83 5.38
N PHE A 298 28.82 11.59 5.12
CA PHE A 298 29.45 10.68 4.16
C PHE A 298 28.78 10.66 2.78
N ARG A 299 27.92 11.64 2.47
CA ARG A 299 27.41 11.78 1.10
C ARG A 299 28.59 12.02 0.17
N ASN A 300 28.63 11.28 -0.94
CA ASN A 300 29.68 11.39 -1.94
C ASN A 300 29.91 12.86 -2.34
N GLY A 301 31.15 13.33 -2.25
CA GLY A 301 31.54 14.71 -2.55
C GLY A 301 31.28 15.77 -1.46
N CYS A 302 30.69 15.44 -0.31
CA CYS A 302 30.43 16.41 0.76
C CYS A 302 31.51 16.44 1.84
N PHE A 303 31.66 15.35 2.62
CA PHE A 303 32.59 15.22 3.75
C PHE A 303 32.53 16.36 4.80
N ALA A 304 31.41 17.09 4.86
CA ALA A 304 31.23 18.19 5.78
C ALA A 304 31.01 17.70 7.23
N ARG A 305 31.40 18.52 8.20
CA ARG A 305 31.21 18.29 9.63
C ARG A 305 30.18 19.28 10.17
N THR A 306 29.11 18.79 10.77
CA THR A 306 28.03 19.60 11.36
C THR A 306 28.07 19.50 12.88
N CYS A 307 27.86 20.60 13.59
CA CYS A 307 27.65 20.60 15.04
C CYS A 307 26.25 20.05 15.36
N THR A 308 26.13 19.04 16.23
CA THR A 308 24.83 18.46 16.60
C THR A 308 24.00 19.37 17.51
N VAL A 309 24.63 20.36 18.15
CA VAL A 309 24.00 21.31 19.07
C VAL A 309 23.34 22.46 18.31
N CYS A 310 24.12 23.29 17.59
CA CYS A 310 23.56 24.41 16.80
C CYS A 310 23.11 24.03 15.39
N LYS A 311 23.34 22.79 14.95
CA LYS A 311 23.06 22.32 13.57
C LYS A 311 23.84 23.06 12.46
N GLY A 312 24.78 23.94 12.83
CA GLY A 312 25.66 24.67 11.93
C GLY A 312 26.96 23.93 11.58
N ALA A 313 27.92 24.64 10.97
CA ALA A 313 29.25 24.09 10.73
C ALA A 313 29.94 23.73 12.06
N SER A 314 30.68 22.61 12.06
CA SER A 314 31.47 22.21 13.24
C SER A 314 32.50 23.29 13.60
N HIS A 315 32.54 23.65 14.88
CA HIS A 315 33.45 24.66 15.44
C HIS A 315 34.31 24.05 16.56
N GLN A 316 35.38 24.74 16.94
CA GLN A 316 36.25 24.39 18.07
C GLN A 316 35.89 25.29 19.26
N GLY A 317 35.74 24.71 20.46
CA GLY A 317 35.37 25.41 21.69
C GLY A 317 34.10 24.86 22.33
N SER A 318 33.97 24.99 23.66
CA SER A 318 32.79 24.57 24.44
C SER A 318 31.56 25.43 24.18
N ASP A 319 31.76 26.66 23.69
CA ASP A 319 30.71 27.65 23.57
C ASP A 319 30.12 27.59 22.17
N CYS A 320 29.11 26.75 22.02
CA CYS A 320 28.25 26.74 20.85
C CYS A 320 27.60 28.13 20.72
N PRO A 321 27.79 28.86 19.60
CA PRO A 321 27.22 30.19 19.46
C PRO A 321 25.70 30.07 19.57
N ALA A 322 25.11 30.82 20.50
CA ALA A 322 23.66 30.91 20.59
C ALA A 322 23.16 31.50 19.27
N ASP A 323 22.42 30.70 18.52
CA ASP A 323 21.85 31.12 17.25
C ASP A 323 20.78 32.20 17.52
N PRO A 324 20.96 33.46 17.05
CA PRO A 324 19.99 34.54 17.26
C PRO A 324 18.60 34.18 16.72
N ALA A 325 18.53 33.43 15.61
CA ALA A 325 17.26 32.99 15.03
C ALA A 325 16.52 32.00 15.95
N THR A 326 17.25 31.13 16.64
CA THR A 326 16.70 30.22 17.65
C THR A 326 16.15 31.01 18.86
N GLN A 327 16.83 32.08 19.27
CA GLN A 327 16.33 32.95 20.35
C GLN A 327 15.07 33.72 19.95
N ASP A 328 14.99 34.21 18.70
CA ASP A 328 13.80 34.88 18.17
C ASP A 328 12.59 33.93 18.13
N MET A 329 12.81 32.69 17.69
CA MET A 329 11.77 31.66 17.66
C MET A 329 11.28 31.30 19.07
N LEU A 330 12.19 31.21 20.05
CA LEU A 330 11.83 31.00 21.46
C LEU A 330 11.00 32.17 22.02
N ARG A 331 11.33 33.42 21.66
CA ARG A 331 10.57 34.60 22.07
C ARG A 331 9.18 34.62 21.45
N LEU A 332 9.07 34.32 20.15
CA LEU A 332 7.78 34.23 19.46
C LEU A 332 6.91 33.10 20.04
N ALA A 333 7.50 31.92 20.24
CA ALA A 333 6.80 30.79 20.85
C ALA A 333 6.29 31.13 22.26
N ALA A 334 7.06 31.87 23.06
CA ALA A 334 6.60 32.33 24.37
C ALA A 334 5.47 33.38 24.27
N ALA A 335 5.52 34.28 23.29
CA ALA A 335 4.49 35.29 23.06
C ALA A 335 3.16 34.67 22.60
N GLU A 336 3.22 33.69 21.70
CA GLU A 336 2.06 32.98 21.14
C GLU A 336 1.66 31.75 21.96
N SER A 337 2.34 31.49 23.08
CA SER A 337 2.12 30.31 23.93
C SER A 337 2.21 28.98 23.17
N TRP A 338 3.11 28.88 22.19
CA TRP A 338 3.40 27.63 21.48
C TRP A 338 4.20 26.68 22.37
N GLN A 339 3.81 25.41 22.38
CA GLN A 339 4.48 24.41 23.19
C GLN A 339 5.50 23.60 22.38
N ARG A 340 6.65 23.31 22.99
CA ARG A 340 7.69 22.49 22.39
C ARG A 340 7.49 21.01 22.75
N CYS A 341 7.50 20.14 21.75
CA CYS A 341 7.47 18.70 21.99
C CYS A 341 8.73 18.23 22.73
N TYR A 342 8.57 17.48 23.83
CA TYR A 342 9.70 16.95 24.62
C TYR A 342 10.62 16.02 23.84
N SER A 343 10.10 15.33 22.82
CA SER A 343 10.84 14.30 22.06
C SER A 343 11.60 14.88 20.87
N CYS A 344 10.90 15.62 20.00
CA CYS A 344 11.50 16.13 18.76
C CYS A 344 11.80 17.63 18.76
N ALA A 345 11.54 18.33 19.87
CA ALA A 345 11.82 19.74 20.03
C ALA A 345 11.09 20.71 19.08
N ARG A 346 10.11 20.23 18.30
CA ARG A 346 9.29 21.06 17.41
C ARG A 346 8.26 21.86 18.20
N PHE A 347 8.02 23.10 17.80
CA PHE A 347 6.91 23.90 18.31
C PHE A 347 5.58 23.43 17.72
N VAL A 348 4.56 23.41 18.58
CA VAL A 348 3.18 23.06 18.27
C VAL A 348 2.33 24.23 18.72
N GLU A 349 1.39 24.60 17.87
CA GLU A 349 0.33 25.55 18.14
C GLU A 349 -0.97 24.77 18.42
N LEU A 350 -1.75 25.21 19.41
CA LEU A 350 -3.06 24.67 19.73
C LEU A 350 -4.11 25.77 19.63
N GLU A 351 -4.91 25.75 18.56
CA GLU A 351 -6.00 26.71 18.37
C GLU A 351 -7.29 26.28 19.10
N ASN A 352 -7.55 24.98 19.16
CA ASN A 352 -8.77 24.41 19.75
C ASN A 352 -8.53 22.96 20.24
N GLY A 353 -9.42 22.44 21.09
CA GLY A 353 -9.35 21.06 21.61
C GLY A 353 -8.80 20.96 23.03
N CYS A 354 -8.50 19.73 23.46
CA CYS A 354 -7.92 19.45 24.78
C CYS A 354 -6.41 19.68 24.80
N ASN A 355 -5.84 19.73 25.99
CA ASN A 355 -4.39 19.87 26.18
C ASN A 355 -3.61 18.58 25.85
N HIS A 356 -4.24 17.52 25.33
CA HIS A 356 -3.57 16.32 24.84
C HIS A 356 -3.10 16.52 23.40
N ILE A 357 -1.78 16.58 23.23
CA ILE A 357 -1.18 16.77 21.92
C ILE A 357 -0.53 15.49 21.47
N THR A 358 -0.80 15.07 20.23
CA THR A 358 0.03 14.09 19.53
C THR A 358 0.93 14.85 18.55
N CYS A 359 2.24 14.90 18.84
CA CYS A 359 3.20 15.52 17.94
C CYS A 359 3.31 14.77 16.62
N ARG A 360 3.78 15.43 15.56
CA ARG A 360 4.10 14.80 14.26
C ARG A 360 5.14 13.68 14.37
N CYS A 361 5.97 13.67 15.41
CA CYS A 361 6.89 12.57 15.70
C CYS A 361 6.24 11.39 16.46
N GLY A 362 4.93 11.43 16.71
CA GLY A 362 4.17 10.41 17.45
C GLY A 362 4.18 10.55 18.97
N ALA A 363 4.99 11.44 19.54
CA ALA A 363 5.02 11.67 20.98
C ALA A 363 3.72 12.33 21.47
N GLN A 364 3.14 11.79 22.55
CA GLN A 364 1.96 12.37 23.19
C GLN A 364 2.35 13.16 24.45
N PHE A 365 1.94 14.42 24.52
CA PHE A 365 2.36 15.33 25.59
C PHE A 365 1.27 16.35 25.98
N CYS A 366 1.41 16.97 27.14
CA CYS A 366 0.53 18.03 27.61
C CYS A 366 0.91 19.38 26.98
N TYR A 367 -0.03 20.09 26.35
CA TYR A 367 0.23 21.41 25.76
C TYR A 367 0.67 22.46 26.79
N VAL A 368 0.17 22.36 28.03
CA VAL A 368 0.45 23.36 29.08
C VAL A 368 1.90 23.29 29.56
N CYS A 369 2.42 22.09 29.81
CA CYS A 369 3.74 21.91 30.43
C CYS A 369 4.78 21.22 29.55
N GLY A 370 4.39 20.63 28.42
CA GLY A 370 5.31 19.91 27.52
C GLY A 370 5.66 18.48 27.96
N GLU A 371 5.27 18.07 29.17
CA GLU A 371 5.55 16.74 29.74
C GLU A 371 4.73 15.63 29.07
N VAL A 372 5.16 14.38 29.28
CA VAL A 372 4.46 13.19 28.77
C VAL A 372 2.99 13.21 29.20
N TRP A 373 2.09 12.84 28.28
CA TRP A 373 0.66 12.89 28.58
C TRP A 373 0.29 12.02 29.79
N LYS A 374 -0.59 12.54 30.66
CA LYS A 374 -1.01 11.94 31.94
C LYS A 374 0.10 11.78 33.01
N THR A 375 1.24 12.47 32.88
CA THR A 375 2.27 12.54 33.94
C THR A 375 2.28 13.87 34.71
N CYS A 376 1.32 14.75 34.47
CA CYS A 376 1.18 16.06 35.11
C CYS A 376 -0.24 16.29 35.66
N GLU A 377 -0.38 17.24 36.59
CA GLU A 377 -1.67 17.66 37.16
C GLU A 377 -2.32 18.85 36.42
N CYS A 378 -1.81 19.19 35.24
CA CYS A 378 -2.37 20.28 34.43
C CYS A 378 -3.83 20.00 34.07
N ALA A 379 -4.63 21.06 34.01
CA ALA A 379 -6.00 20.95 33.53
C ALA A 379 -6.01 20.31 32.14
N GLN A 380 -6.93 19.38 31.93
CA GLN A 380 -7.10 18.72 30.65
C GLN A 380 -7.57 19.69 29.55
N TRP A 381 -8.14 20.82 29.96
CA TRP A 381 -8.87 21.73 29.12
C TRP A 381 -8.50 23.18 29.38
N ASP A 382 -8.39 23.96 28.31
CA ASP A 382 -8.56 25.41 28.37
C ASP A 382 -10.01 25.76 27.99
N GLU A 383 -10.69 26.51 28.86
CA GLU A 383 -12.11 26.84 28.70
C GLU A 383 -12.37 27.63 27.41
N ARG A 384 -11.42 28.48 26.99
CA ARG A 384 -11.57 29.27 25.76
C ARG A 384 -11.49 28.37 24.54
N ASN A 385 -10.58 27.40 24.52
CA ASN A 385 -10.44 26.45 23.42
C ASN A 385 -11.68 25.55 23.27
N LEU A 386 -12.27 25.11 24.38
CA LEU A 386 -13.54 24.38 24.41
C LEU A 386 -14.69 25.23 23.85
N LEU A 387 -14.83 26.46 24.32
CA LEU A 387 -15.89 27.38 23.87
C LEU A 387 -15.73 27.76 22.40
N ASN A 388 -14.50 28.00 21.94
CA ASN A 388 -14.22 28.29 20.53
C ASN A 388 -14.66 27.13 19.63
N ARG A 389 -14.32 25.89 20.03
CA ARG A 389 -14.74 24.69 19.30
C ARG A 389 -16.26 24.51 19.31
N ALA A 390 -16.90 24.69 20.47
CA ALA A 390 -18.35 24.59 20.62
C ALA A 390 -19.08 25.61 19.74
N ASN A 391 -18.62 26.87 19.72
CA ASN A 391 -19.14 27.90 18.82
C ASN A 391 -19.02 27.49 17.36
N ALA A 392 -17.85 27.03 16.92
CA ALA A 392 -17.63 26.58 15.54
C ALA A 392 -18.55 25.41 15.12
N ILE A 393 -18.87 24.49 16.04
CA ILE A 393 -19.83 23.40 15.80
C ILE A 393 -21.25 23.95 15.66
N VAL A 394 -21.66 24.84 16.57
CA VAL A 394 -23.00 25.46 16.54
C VAL A 394 -23.19 26.30 15.27
N ASP A 395 -22.23 27.16 14.93
CA ASP A 395 -22.26 27.99 13.72
C ASP A 395 -22.44 27.16 12.45
N ARG A 396 -21.72 26.05 12.37
CA ARG A 396 -21.80 25.10 11.25
C ARG A 396 -23.16 24.41 11.13
N ASN A 397 -23.83 24.10 12.25
CA ASN A 397 -25.09 23.33 12.24
C ASN A 397 -26.33 24.21 12.12
N VAL A 398 -26.29 25.43 12.65
CA VAL A 398 -27.42 26.37 12.66
C VAL A 398 -27.64 27.02 11.29
N GLY A 399 -26.57 27.18 10.48
CA GLY A 399 -26.64 27.93 9.22
C GLY A 399 -26.90 29.43 9.47
N ALA A 400 -27.11 30.21 8.40
CA ALA A 400 -27.31 31.68 8.50
C ALA A 400 -28.70 32.11 9.00
N GLY A 401 -29.48 31.21 9.61
CA GLY A 401 -30.84 31.50 10.08
C GLY A 401 -30.85 32.36 11.36
N PRO A 402 -31.83 33.26 11.53
CA PRO A 402 -31.95 34.04 12.76
C PRO A 402 -32.28 33.11 13.95
N MET A 403 -31.45 33.14 14.99
CA MET A 403 -31.64 32.39 16.23
C MET A 403 -31.62 33.31 17.45
N ALA A 404 -32.45 33.02 18.44
CA ALA A 404 -32.46 33.77 19.69
C ALA A 404 -31.16 33.53 20.47
N HIS A 405 -30.59 34.59 21.05
CA HIS A 405 -29.32 34.53 21.78
C HIS A 405 -29.29 33.47 22.88
N ARG A 406 -30.38 33.34 23.66
CA ARG A 406 -30.47 32.31 24.72
C ARG A 406 -30.42 30.88 24.17
N GLN A 407 -31.18 30.62 23.11
CA GLN A 407 -31.18 29.30 22.46
C GLN A 407 -29.80 28.94 21.90
N ARG A 408 -29.10 29.92 21.34
CA ARG A 408 -27.71 29.73 20.89
C ARG A 408 -26.78 29.42 22.06
N ALA A 409 -26.86 30.16 23.15
CA ALA A 409 -26.04 29.92 24.35
C ALA A 409 -26.26 28.51 24.92
N ASP A 410 -27.51 28.05 24.98
CA ASP A 410 -27.85 26.70 25.45
C ASP A 410 -27.26 25.60 24.55
N LEU A 411 -27.21 25.83 23.23
CA LEU A 411 -26.55 24.92 22.28
C LEU A 411 -25.04 24.91 22.48
N VAL A 412 -24.41 26.07 22.61
CA VAL A 412 -22.95 26.16 22.84
C VAL A 412 -22.57 25.44 24.12
N GLU A 413 -23.33 25.61 25.21
CA GLU A 413 -23.06 24.92 26.46
C GLU A 413 -23.23 23.40 26.35
N ARG A 414 -24.26 22.94 25.63
CA ARG A 414 -24.44 21.50 25.36
C ARG A 414 -23.26 20.91 24.58
N GLU A 415 -22.82 21.60 23.52
CA GLU A 415 -21.67 21.16 22.72
C GLU A 415 -20.37 21.19 23.53
N ARG A 416 -20.21 22.18 24.42
CA ARG A 416 -19.06 22.27 25.34
C ARG A 416 -18.99 21.04 26.25
N VAL A 417 -20.10 20.66 26.89
CA VAL A 417 -20.17 19.46 27.73
C VAL A 417 -19.91 18.20 26.91
N HIS A 418 -20.49 18.10 25.71
CA HIS A 418 -20.27 16.95 24.82
C HIS A 418 -18.78 16.80 24.44
N LEU A 419 -18.07 17.90 24.15
CA LEU A 419 -16.64 17.89 23.88
C LEU A 419 -15.82 17.43 25.10
N MET A 420 -16.21 17.83 26.31
CA MET A 420 -15.55 17.37 27.54
C MET A 420 -15.72 15.86 27.75
N GLU A 421 -16.92 15.33 27.51
CA GLU A 421 -17.22 13.91 27.70
C GLU A 421 -16.60 13.02 26.62
N ASN A 422 -16.48 13.51 25.37
CA ASN A 422 -16.14 12.70 24.19
C ASN A 422 -14.76 13.00 23.61
N HIS A 423 -13.85 13.50 24.44
CA HIS A 423 -12.55 14.02 24.02
C HIS A 423 -11.54 12.97 23.57
N GLU A 424 -11.60 11.76 24.15
CA GLU A 424 -10.83 10.60 23.70
C GLU A 424 -11.59 9.96 22.52
N CYS A 425 -11.44 10.54 21.32
CA CYS A 425 -12.10 10.06 20.11
C CYS A 425 -11.23 9.06 19.34
N GLU A 426 -11.79 7.87 19.08
CA GLU A 426 -11.15 6.82 18.27
C GLU A 426 -11.47 6.94 16.77
N HIS A 427 -12.29 7.93 16.38
CA HIS A 427 -12.68 8.18 15.00
C HIS A 427 -13.27 6.95 14.27
N ALA A 428 -13.97 6.06 14.99
CA ALA A 428 -14.54 4.84 14.43
C ALA A 428 -15.79 5.07 13.56
N SER A 429 -16.56 6.14 13.83
CA SER A 429 -17.85 6.39 13.18
C SER A 429 -17.93 7.75 12.51
N TRP A 430 -18.41 7.74 11.25
CA TRP A 430 -18.45 8.91 10.38
C TRP A 430 -19.85 9.06 9.75
N LYS A 431 -20.24 10.29 9.45
CA LYS A 431 -21.37 10.60 8.57
C LYS A 431 -20.89 11.49 7.43
N SER A 432 -21.49 11.33 6.25
CA SER A 432 -21.20 12.20 5.11
C SER A 432 -22.01 13.50 5.23
N ARG A 433 -21.39 14.63 4.94
CA ARG A 433 -22.04 15.95 4.83
C ARG A 433 -21.84 16.49 3.42
N GLY A 434 -22.93 16.79 2.73
CA GLY A 434 -22.87 17.41 1.41
C GLY A 434 -22.46 18.89 1.47
N GLY A 435 -21.95 19.40 0.34
CA GLY A 435 -21.53 20.79 0.17
C GLY A 435 -20.01 20.96 0.15
N SER A 436 -19.59 22.21 -0.06
CA SER A 436 -18.18 22.60 -0.06
C SER A 436 -17.69 22.81 1.36
N HIS A 437 -16.71 22.02 1.80
CA HIS A 437 -16.15 22.08 3.15
C HIS A 437 -14.63 21.91 3.12
N GLN A 438 -13.92 22.57 4.04
CA GLN A 438 -12.48 22.39 4.21
C GLN A 438 -12.19 21.23 5.16
N CYS A 439 -11.22 20.38 4.80
CA CYS A 439 -10.71 19.35 5.69
C CYS A 439 -9.88 19.97 6.82
N GLU A 440 -10.19 19.63 8.07
CA GLU A 440 -9.49 20.17 9.24
C GLU A 440 -8.05 19.63 9.38
N GLU A 441 -7.72 18.53 8.69
CA GLU A 441 -6.40 17.88 8.76
C GLU A 441 -5.43 18.32 7.64
N CYS A 442 -5.91 18.40 6.40
CA CYS A 442 -5.06 18.74 5.25
C CYS A 442 -5.39 20.10 4.63
N LEU A 443 -6.39 20.82 5.17
CA LEU A 443 -6.85 22.13 4.72
C LEU A 443 -7.35 22.17 3.26
N ASP A 444 -7.52 21.01 2.63
CA ASP A 444 -8.04 20.88 1.29
C ASP A 444 -9.54 21.15 1.27
N ILE A 445 -10.02 21.84 0.24
CA ILE A 445 -11.42 22.20 0.09
C ILE A 445 -12.10 21.13 -0.77
N LEU A 446 -13.00 20.36 -0.16
CA LEU A 446 -13.79 19.35 -0.84
C LEU A 446 -15.11 19.96 -1.31
N PRO A 447 -15.34 20.10 -2.63
CA PRO A 447 -16.49 20.85 -3.15
C PRO A 447 -17.83 20.12 -3.01
N THR A 448 -17.81 18.79 -2.89
CA THR A 448 -19.03 17.96 -2.98
C THR A 448 -19.50 17.45 -1.63
N PHE A 449 -18.60 16.89 -0.83
CA PHE A 449 -18.92 16.36 0.49
C PHE A 449 -17.66 16.19 1.35
N ILE A 450 -17.86 16.07 2.66
CA ILE A 450 -16.83 15.74 3.65
C ILE A 450 -17.35 14.71 4.65
N TYR A 451 -16.45 14.04 5.37
CA TYR A 451 -16.84 13.15 6.47
C TYR A 451 -16.73 13.88 7.80
N GLU A 452 -17.80 13.87 8.58
CA GLU A 452 -17.84 14.39 9.95
C GLU A 452 -17.84 13.21 10.93
N CYS A 453 -16.92 13.23 11.89
CA CYS A 453 -16.88 12.23 12.96
C CYS A 453 -18.12 12.38 13.85
N ARG A 454 -18.76 11.27 14.21
CA ARG A 454 -19.98 11.31 15.04
C ARG A 454 -19.71 11.62 16.51
N GLN A 455 -18.48 11.42 16.98
CA GLN A 455 -18.11 11.59 18.39
C GLN A 455 -17.48 12.94 18.70
N CYS A 456 -16.58 13.46 17.85
CA CYS A 456 -15.90 14.75 18.09
C CYS A 456 -16.18 15.83 17.03
N TYR A 457 -17.02 15.52 16.04
CA TYR A 457 -17.41 16.43 14.97
C TYR A 457 -16.26 17.01 14.14
N ILE A 458 -15.07 16.40 14.14
CA ILE A 458 -14.01 16.76 13.18
C ILE A 458 -14.45 16.43 11.76
N MET A 459 -14.18 17.34 10.82
CA MET A 459 -14.41 17.16 9.40
C MET A 459 -13.11 16.79 8.69
N ALA A 460 -13.07 15.58 8.14
CA ALA A 460 -11.90 15.04 7.48
C ALA A 460 -12.21 14.55 6.06
N CYS A 461 -11.26 14.76 5.16
CA CYS A 461 -11.31 14.16 3.84
C CYS A 461 -11.15 12.64 3.95
N ARG A 462 -11.49 11.94 2.86
CA ARG A 462 -11.42 10.48 2.80
C ARG A 462 -10.03 9.92 3.09
N ARG A 463 -8.96 10.63 2.72
CA ARG A 463 -7.58 10.21 2.99
C ARG A 463 -7.20 10.48 4.45
N CYS A 464 -7.48 11.67 4.97
CA CYS A 464 -7.12 12.06 6.34
C CYS A 464 -7.79 11.18 7.39
N ARG A 465 -9.08 10.83 7.21
CA ARG A 465 -9.79 9.96 8.16
C ARG A 465 -9.22 8.54 8.30
N PHE A 466 -8.40 8.10 7.35
CA PHE A 466 -7.80 6.77 7.36
C PHE A 466 -6.30 6.81 7.63
N ASN A 467 -5.62 7.84 7.11
CA ASN A 467 -4.17 7.88 7.07
C ASN A 467 -3.55 8.84 8.11
N ARG A 468 -4.36 9.71 8.75
CA ARG A 468 -3.90 10.69 9.77
C ARG A 468 -4.60 10.50 11.10
N LEU A 469 -5.93 10.35 11.05
CA LEU A 469 -6.80 9.98 12.16
C LEU A 469 -6.91 8.46 12.22
#